data_AF-A0A0F9FVI6-F1
#
_entry.id   AF-A0A0F9FVI6-F1
#
_cell.length_a   1.000
_cell.length_b   1.000
_cell.length_c   1.000
_cell.angle_alpha   90.00
_cell.angle_beta   90.00
_cell.angle_gamma   90.00
#
_symmetry.space_group_name_H-M   'P 1'
#
loop_
_entity.id
_entity.type
_entity.pdbx_description
1 polymer ?
#
loop_
_entity_poly.entity_id
_entity_poly.type
_entity_poly.pdbx_seq_one_letter_code
_entity_poly.pdbx_strand_id
1 'polypeptide(L)'
;EIEQAISGVKVRLYGDIVYSDWPQLTLGAQHKSLDDGTVATFVGAEDTSGTDIYLAASKLHLGAVAGYNWFWNITTRYSEANQLGLLGYGGANSSEALLFEASTAIFLTREIAVGIEYRQKSNNLGLGEQDWQDVFVAWVPNKYISITAAYLDLGRIAGAEDQTGWYLSATGYW
;
A
#
# COMPACT_ATOMS: atom_id res chain seq x y z
N GLU A 1 -11.68 8.74 18.19
CA GLU A 1 -11.71 8.67 16.71
C GLU A 1 -10.29 8.37 16.27
N ILE A 2 -10.05 7.53 15.26
CA ILE A 2 -8.67 7.22 14.86
C ILE A 2 -8.28 8.19 13.75
N GLU A 3 -7.38 9.11 14.07
CA GLU A 3 -6.84 10.10 13.13
C GLU A 3 -5.32 9.95 13.02
N GLN A 4 -4.81 10.04 11.79
CA GLN A 4 -3.40 9.78 11.48
C GLN A 4 -2.85 10.83 10.50
N ALA A 5 -1.72 11.43 10.85
CA ALA A 5 -0.93 12.28 9.99
C ALA A 5 0.20 11.47 9.34
N ILE A 6 0.35 11.59 8.02
CA ILE A 6 1.40 10.90 7.24
C ILE A 6 2.21 11.92 6.45
N SER A 7 3.53 11.91 6.65
CA SER A 7 4.50 12.71 5.89
C SER A 7 5.50 11.78 5.23
N GLY A 8 5.85 12.03 3.96
CA GLY A 8 6.74 11.11 3.25
C GLY A 8 7.64 11.78 2.22
N VAL A 9 8.79 11.17 2.01
CA VAL A 9 9.76 11.52 0.97
C VAL A 9 10.02 10.30 0.08
N LYS A 10 10.16 10.53 -1.22
CA LYS A 10 10.45 9.49 -2.20
C LYS A 10 11.49 9.98 -3.18
N VAL A 11 12.51 9.17 -3.42
CA VAL A 11 13.59 9.45 -4.35
C VAL A 11 13.69 8.30 -5.35
N ARG A 12 13.81 8.64 -6.63
CA ARG A 12 14.11 7.68 -7.69
C ARG A 12 15.62 7.42 -7.69
N LEU A 13 16.01 6.16 -7.49
CA LEU A 13 17.41 5.76 -7.48
C LEU A 13 17.90 5.41 -8.88
N TYR A 14 17.05 4.76 -9.69
CA TYR A 14 17.45 4.28 -11.01
C TYR A 14 16.27 4.14 -11.96
N GLY A 15 16.56 4.35 -13.25
CA GLY A 15 15.74 3.89 -14.36
C GLY A 15 14.50 4.73 -14.62
N ASP A 16 13.67 4.20 -15.49
CA ASP A 16 12.38 4.73 -15.86
C ASP A 16 11.40 3.58 -16.06
N ILE A 17 10.15 3.83 -15.69
CA ILE A 17 9.10 2.82 -15.66
C ILE A 17 8.79 2.25 -17.06
N VAL A 18 9.01 3.03 -18.13
CA VAL A 18 8.73 2.64 -19.53
C VAL A 18 10.01 2.44 -20.33
N TYR A 19 10.95 3.39 -20.24
CA TYR A 19 12.04 3.48 -21.23
C TYR A 19 13.31 2.70 -20.87
N SER A 20 13.47 2.28 -19.61
CA SER A 20 14.68 1.58 -19.18
C SER A 20 14.57 0.06 -19.33
N ASP A 21 15.67 -0.62 -19.62
CA ASP A 21 15.73 -2.09 -19.70
C ASP A 21 15.45 -2.77 -18.35
N TRP A 22 15.87 -2.13 -17.26
CA TRP A 22 15.60 -2.56 -15.88
C TRP A 22 14.43 -1.77 -15.27
N PRO A 23 13.72 -2.34 -14.28
CA PRO A 23 12.65 -1.64 -13.56
C PRO A 23 13.15 -0.37 -12.89
N GLN A 24 12.25 0.60 -12.73
CA GLN A 24 12.52 1.80 -11.98
C GLN A 24 12.62 1.46 -10.49
N LEU A 25 13.74 1.82 -9.87
CA LEU A 25 13.97 1.64 -8.44
C LEU A 25 13.76 2.96 -7.71
N THR A 26 12.99 2.92 -6.63
CA THR A 26 12.74 4.09 -5.77
C THR A 26 12.90 3.72 -4.31
N LEU A 27 13.55 4.60 -3.54
CA LEU A 27 13.63 4.52 -2.10
C LEU A 27 12.74 5.61 -1.50
N GLY A 28 12.02 5.30 -0.44
CA GLY A 28 11.24 6.30 0.28
C GLY A 28 11.23 6.05 1.78
N ALA A 29 10.86 7.10 2.49
CA ALA A 29 10.60 7.07 3.91
C ALA A 29 9.25 7.73 4.19
N GLN A 30 8.48 7.17 5.10
CA GLN A 30 7.18 7.69 5.55
C GLN A 30 7.19 7.76 7.06
N HIS A 31 7.01 8.96 7.60
CA HIS A 31 6.76 9.17 9.01
C HIS A 31 5.25 9.27 9.23
N LYS A 32 4.72 8.47 10.17
CA LYS A 32 3.29 8.53 10.53
C LYS A 32 3.16 8.78 12.02
N SER A 33 2.15 9.55 12.39
CA SER A 33 1.80 9.84 13.77
C SER A 33 0.29 9.75 13.93
N LEU A 34 -0.16 9.17 15.03
CA LEU A 34 -1.56 9.20 15.45
C LEU A 34 -1.84 10.47 16.25
N ASP A 35 -2.93 11.15 15.94
CA ASP A 35 -3.38 12.33 16.70
C ASP A 35 -4.07 11.92 18.01
N ASP A 36 -4.83 10.81 17.99
CA ASP A 36 -5.39 10.16 19.17
C ASP A 36 -4.85 8.72 19.30
N GLY A 37 -3.82 8.57 20.13
CA GLY A 37 -3.16 7.29 20.40
C GLY A 37 -3.86 6.41 21.43
N THR A 38 -5.00 6.83 21.99
CA THR A 38 -5.66 6.13 23.11
C THR A 38 -6.00 4.68 22.76
N VAL A 39 -6.52 4.45 21.56
CA VAL A 39 -6.84 3.10 21.06
C VAL A 39 -5.57 2.28 20.86
N ALA A 40 -4.53 2.87 20.27
CA ALA A 40 -3.26 2.20 20.00
C ALA A 40 -2.58 1.71 21.29
N THR A 41 -2.47 2.58 22.31
CA THR A 41 -1.92 2.19 23.61
C THR A 41 -2.80 1.16 24.33
N PHE A 42 -4.12 1.27 24.20
CA PHE A 42 -5.06 0.31 24.81
C PHE A 42 -4.90 -1.11 24.23
N VAL A 43 -4.66 -1.23 22.92
CA VAL A 43 -4.41 -2.53 22.27
C VAL A 43 -2.96 -3.01 22.42
N GLY A 44 -2.12 -2.25 23.14
CA GLY A 44 -0.77 -2.68 23.53
C GLY A 44 0.36 -2.19 22.61
N ALA A 45 0.14 -1.15 21.80
CA ALA A 45 1.24 -0.48 21.09
C ALA A 45 2.16 0.25 22.06
N GLU A 46 3.46 0.22 21.78
CA GLU A 46 4.50 0.90 22.58
C GLU A 46 4.56 2.39 22.23
N ASP A 47 4.46 2.71 20.93
CA ASP A 47 4.57 4.06 20.39
C ASP A 47 3.36 4.43 19.52
N THR A 48 3.06 5.74 19.44
CA THR A 48 1.97 6.29 18.61
C THR A 48 2.46 6.92 17.31
N SER A 49 3.77 6.91 17.07
CA SER A 49 4.40 7.43 15.85
C SER A 49 5.59 6.56 15.45
N GLY A 50 5.95 6.57 14.16
CA GLY A 50 7.06 5.77 13.67
C GLY A 50 7.39 6.06 12.21
N THR A 51 8.54 5.56 11.78
CA THR A 51 9.06 5.79 10.44
C THR A 51 9.23 4.49 9.68
N ASP A 52 8.57 4.40 8.53
CA ASP A 52 8.68 3.27 7.61
C ASP A 52 9.68 3.62 6.50
N ILE A 53 10.62 2.72 6.21
CA ILE A 53 11.53 2.86 5.07
C ILE A 53 11.17 1.79 4.04
N TYR A 54 11.07 2.16 2.76
CA TYR A 54 10.71 1.21 1.72
C TYR A 54 11.56 1.35 0.46
N LEU A 55 11.79 0.21 -0.19
CA LEU A 55 12.38 0.11 -1.52
C LEU A 55 11.34 -0.49 -2.46
N ALA A 56 11.10 0.18 -3.59
CA ALA A 56 10.14 -0.28 -4.59
C ALA A 56 10.79 -0.42 -5.98
N ALA A 57 10.36 -1.45 -6.69
CA ALA A 57 10.71 -1.73 -8.08
C ALA A 57 9.42 -1.76 -8.91
N SER A 58 9.39 -0.99 -10.00
CA SER A 58 8.19 -0.85 -10.84
C SER A 58 8.54 -0.85 -12.33
N LYS A 59 7.67 -1.45 -13.15
CA LYS A 59 7.84 -1.44 -14.61
C LYS A 59 6.52 -1.58 -15.35
N LEU A 60 6.42 -0.86 -16.48
CA LEU A 60 5.35 -0.96 -17.46
C LEU A 60 5.90 -1.60 -18.73
N HIS A 61 5.37 -2.77 -19.07
CA HIS A 61 5.66 -3.47 -20.31
C HIS A 61 4.59 -3.14 -21.36
N LEU A 62 5.01 -2.65 -22.52
CA LEU A 62 4.09 -2.30 -23.59
C LEU A 62 3.78 -3.53 -24.46
N GLY A 63 2.49 -3.80 -24.68
CA GLY A 63 2.03 -4.91 -25.54
C GLY A 63 2.38 -6.33 -25.07
N ALA A 64 2.72 -6.52 -23.79
CA ALA A 64 3.28 -7.78 -23.29
C ALA A 64 2.25 -8.90 -23.07
N VAL A 65 1.06 -8.58 -22.54
CA VAL A 65 0.05 -9.61 -22.18
C VAL A 65 -1.07 -9.56 -23.20
N ALA A 66 -1.09 -10.52 -24.14
CA ALA A 66 -2.07 -10.57 -25.22
C ALA A 66 -2.21 -9.24 -26.01
N GLY A 67 -1.12 -8.47 -26.13
CA GLY A 67 -1.11 -7.15 -26.78
C GLY A 67 -1.50 -5.97 -25.88
N TYR A 68 -1.88 -6.21 -24.62
CA TYR A 68 -2.15 -5.18 -23.62
C TYR A 68 -0.89 -4.76 -22.88
N ASN A 69 -0.90 -3.52 -22.37
CA ASN A 69 0.18 -3.05 -21.50
C ASN A 69 0.03 -3.65 -20.11
N TRP A 70 1.14 -4.08 -19.53
CA TRP A 70 1.18 -4.75 -18.25
C TRP A 70 2.09 -4.00 -17.29
N PHE A 71 1.55 -3.63 -16.15
CA PHE A 71 2.25 -2.94 -15.08
C PHE A 71 2.39 -3.85 -13.87
N TRP A 72 3.54 -3.74 -13.20
CA TRP A 72 3.74 -4.34 -11.88
C TRP A 72 4.59 -3.42 -11.01
N ASN A 73 4.36 -3.51 -9.72
CA ASN A 73 5.10 -2.84 -8.66
C ASN A 73 5.31 -3.82 -7.50
N ILE A 74 6.54 -3.90 -7.02
CA ILE A 74 6.91 -4.67 -5.84
C ILE A 74 7.61 -3.74 -4.88
N THR A 75 7.18 -3.76 -3.62
CA THR A 75 7.73 -2.93 -2.55
C THR A 75 8.09 -3.81 -1.37
N THR A 76 9.29 -3.61 -0.83
CA THR A 76 9.68 -4.13 0.48
C THR A 76 9.75 -2.95 1.45
N ARG A 77 9.02 -3.04 2.55
CA ARG A 77 8.92 -2.00 3.58
C ARG A 77 9.42 -2.53 4.91
N TYR A 78 10.36 -1.81 5.51
CA TYR A 78 10.81 -2.03 6.88
C TYR A 78 9.96 -1.17 7.81
N SER A 79 9.24 -1.80 8.74
CA SER A 79 8.27 -1.10 9.59
C SER A 79 7.98 -1.87 10.88
N GLU A 80 7.73 -1.12 11.95
CA GLU A 80 7.21 -1.63 13.23
C GLU A 80 5.71 -1.34 13.39
N ALA A 81 5.06 -0.82 12.34
CA ALA A 81 3.70 -0.32 12.38
C ALA A 81 2.67 -1.46 12.49
N ASN A 82 1.69 -1.28 13.38
CA ASN A 82 0.51 -2.12 13.51
C ASN A 82 -0.63 -1.57 12.63
N GLN A 83 -1.26 -2.42 11.83
CA GLN A 83 -2.33 -2.01 10.89
C GLN A 83 -1.95 -0.78 10.04
N LEU A 84 -0.78 -0.83 9.38
CA LEU A 84 -0.23 0.30 8.59
C LEU A 84 0.04 1.59 9.40
N GLY A 85 0.03 1.49 10.73
CA GLY A 85 0.25 2.58 11.68
C GLY A 85 -1.03 3.07 12.37
N LEU A 86 -2.20 2.54 11.99
CA LEU A 86 -3.49 2.92 12.59
C LEU A 86 -3.66 2.44 14.03
N LEU A 87 -2.93 1.40 14.42
CA LEU A 87 -2.90 0.87 15.79
C LEU A 87 -1.53 1.09 16.46
N GLY A 88 -0.81 2.14 16.06
CA GLY A 88 0.48 2.50 16.63
C GLY A 88 1.62 1.59 16.16
N TYR A 89 2.70 1.58 16.93
CA TYR A 89 3.97 0.94 16.62
C TYR A 89 4.44 0.10 17.82
N GLY A 90 5.14 -1.01 17.54
CA GLY A 90 5.62 -1.93 18.58
C GLY A 90 4.54 -2.84 19.19
N GLY A 91 4.82 -3.43 20.35
CA GLY A 91 3.94 -4.34 21.09
C GLY A 91 4.66 -5.53 21.74
N ALA A 92 3.93 -6.40 22.44
CA ALA A 92 4.52 -7.49 23.23
C ALA A 92 5.35 -8.52 22.42
N ASN A 93 5.12 -8.62 21.10
CA ASN A 93 5.92 -9.42 20.17
C ASN A 93 6.65 -8.54 19.14
N SER A 94 7.00 -7.30 19.49
CA SER A 94 7.61 -6.36 18.54
C SER A 94 8.98 -6.85 18.07
N SER A 95 9.08 -7.02 16.76
CA SER A 95 10.33 -7.08 16.03
C SER A 95 10.13 -6.32 14.73
N GLU A 96 11.11 -5.54 14.31
CA GLU A 96 11.04 -4.80 13.06
C GLU A 96 10.78 -5.78 11.90
N ALA A 97 9.66 -5.59 11.20
CA ALA A 97 9.20 -6.53 10.19
C ALA A 97 9.55 -6.02 8.80
N LEU A 98 10.16 -6.90 7.99
CA LEU A 98 10.18 -6.72 6.54
C LEU A 98 8.84 -7.16 5.97
N LEU A 99 8.04 -6.18 5.57
CA LEU A 99 6.74 -6.36 4.95
C LEU A 99 6.87 -6.31 3.43
N PHE A 100 6.18 -7.22 2.76
CA PHE A 100 6.15 -7.31 1.32
C PHE A 100 4.81 -6.81 0.76
N GLU A 101 4.87 -5.99 -0.28
CA GLU A 101 3.71 -5.47 -0.98
C GLU A 101 3.93 -5.66 -2.48
N ALA A 102 2.92 -6.14 -3.19
CA ALA A 102 2.99 -6.35 -4.63
C ALA A 102 1.66 -5.97 -5.28
N SER A 103 1.73 -5.24 -6.39
CA SER A 103 0.57 -4.90 -7.19
C SER A 103 0.86 -5.07 -8.67
N THR A 104 -0.18 -5.43 -9.42
CA THR A 104 -0.07 -5.59 -10.86
C THR A 104 -1.37 -5.20 -11.55
N ALA A 105 -1.27 -4.62 -12.74
CA ALA A 105 -2.42 -4.18 -13.53
C ALA A 105 -2.22 -4.42 -15.01
N ILE A 106 -3.30 -4.73 -15.71
CA ILE A 106 -3.37 -4.80 -17.17
C ILE A 106 -4.21 -3.62 -17.65
N PHE A 107 -3.68 -2.89 -18.63
CA PHE A 107 -4.37 -1.78 -19.28
C PHE A 107 -5.16 -2.29 -20.47
N LEU A 108 -6.49 -2.34 -20.31
CA LEU A 108 -7.43 -2.76 -21.35
C LEU A 108 -7.55 -1.70 -22.45
N THR A 109 -7.47 -0.43 -22.06
CA THR A 109 -7.39 0.72 -22.98
C THR A 109 -6.37 1.73 -22.46
N ARG A 110 -6.21 2.88 -23.14
CA ARG A 110 -5.38 3.98 -22.63
C ARG A 110 -5.98 4.63 -21.37
N GLU A 111 -7.27 4.44 -21.12
CA GLU A 111 -8.01 5.03 -20.00
C GLU A 111 -8.35 4.00 -18.91
N ILE A 112 -8.42 2.70 -19.20
CA ILE A 112 -8.91 1.69 -18.25
C ILE A 112 -7.81 0.69 -17.91
N ALA A 113 -7.57 0.50 -16.61
CA ALA A 113 -6.71 -0.54 -16.07
C ALA A 113 -7.45 -1.38 -15.02
N VAL A 114 -7.18 -2.67 -15.00
CA VAL A 114 -7.68 -3.61 -13.99
C VAL A 114 -6.48 -4.27 -13.35
N GLY A 115 -6.47 -4.35 -12.02
CA GLY A 115 -5.34 -4.88 -11.29
C GLY A 115 -5.73 -5.54 -9.98
N ILE A 116 -4.71 -6.14 -9.37
CA ILE A 116 -4.78 -6.73 -8.05
C ILE A 116 -3.62 -6.20 -7.21
N GLU A 117 -3.84 -6.16 -5.91
CA GLU A 117 -2.84 -5.76 -4.94
C GLU A 117 -2.83 -6.74 -3.76
N TYR A 118 -1.63 -6.97 -3.25
CA TYR A 118 -1.35 -7.77 -2.08
C TYR A 118 -0.45 -6.96 -1.15
N ARG A 119 -0.82 -6.86 0.12
CA ARG A 119 -0.01 -6.22 1.17
C ARG A 119 0.08 -7.12 2.37
N GLN A 120 1.31 -7.51 2.70
CA GLN A 120 1.59 -8.26 3.90
C GLN A 120 1.39 -7.38 5.14
N LYS A 121 0.74 -7.94 6.17
CA LYS A 121 0.51 -7.24 7.45
C LYS A 121 1.38 -7.81 8.56
N SER A 122 1.82 -6.94 9.46
CA SER A 122 2.54 -7.37 10.66
C SER A 122 1.56 -7.90 11.72
N ASN A 123 2.01 -8.82 12.57
CA ASN A 123 1.22 -9.36 13.67
C ASN A 123 1.87 -9.07 15.04
N ASN A 124 2.42 -7.87 15.24
CA ASN A 124 3.12 -7.52 16.49
C ASN A 124 2.19 -7.57 17.72
N LEU A 125 0.89 -7.34 17.54
CA LEU A 125 -0.12 -7.38 18.60
C LEU A 125 -0.67 -8.79 18.88
N GLY A 126 -0.28 -9.80 18.11
CA GLY A 126 -0.74 -11.19 18.30
C GLY A 126 -2.23 -11.42 18.04
N LEU A 127 -2.87 -10.55 17.26
CA LEU A 127 -4.31 -10.58 16.98
C LEU A 127 -4.70 -11.54 15.83
N GLY A 128 -3.72 -12.25 15.26
CA GLY A 128 -3.95 -13.19 14.17
C GLY A 128 -4.34 -12.48 12.88
N GLU A 129 -3.66 -11.36 12.59
CA GLU A 129 -3.91 -10.54 11.41
C GLU A 129 -3.64 -11.32 10.12
N GLN A 130 -4.48 -11.11 9.11
CA GLN A 130 -4.29 -11.64 7.77
C GLN A 130 -3.84 -10.54 6.81
N ASP A 131 -3.20 -10.95 5.72
CA ASP A 131 -2.73 -10.07 4.67
C ASP A 131 -3.89 -9.43 3.90
N TRP A 132 -3.69 -8.21 3.43
CA TRP A 132 -4.68 -7.51 2.62
C TRP A 132 -4.53 -7.91 1.15
N GLN A 133 -5.64 -8.29 0.53
CA GLN A 133 -5.77 -8.48 -0.91
C GLN A 133 -6.87 -7.61 -1.48
N ASP A 134 -6.67 -7.02 -2.66
CA ASP A 134 -7.75 -6.34 -3.36
C ASP A 134 -7.68 -6.51 -4.87
N VAL A 135 -8.82 -6.24 -5.48
CA VAL A 135 -8.98 -6.10 -6.92
C VAL A 135 -9.47 -4.69 -7.20
N PHE A 136 -8.81 -3.99 -8.12
CA PHE A 136 -9.14 -2.62 -8.46
C PHE A 136 -9.33 -2.41 -9.96
N VAL A 137 -10.12 -1.39 -10.27
CA VAL A 137 -10.32 -0.83 -11.60
C VAL A 137 -10.02 0.65 -11.54
N ALA A 138 -9.10 1.11 -12.38
CA ALA A 138 -8.77 2.51 -12.55
C ALA A 138 -9.27 3.00 -13.91
N TRP A 139 -9.92 4.16 -13.91
CA TRP A 139 -10.43 4.85 -15.08
C TRP A 139 -9.91 6.28 -15.12
N VAL A 140 -9.12 6.59 -16.15
CA VAL A 140 -8.48 7.88 -16.40
C VAL A 140 -9.06 8.46 -17.69
N PRO A 141 -10.25 9.07 -17.65
CA PRO A 141 -10.91 9.58 -18.85
C PRO A 141 -10.11 10.66 -19.57
N ASN A 142 -9.29 11.42 -18.82
CA ASN A 142 -8.42 12.45 -19.36
C ASN A 142 -7.22 12.68 -18.41
N LYS A 143 -6.26 13.52 -18.81
CA LYS A 143 -5.04 13.79 -18.03
C LYS A 143 -5.27 14.55 -16.71
N TYR A 144 -6.49 15.03 -16.46
CA TYR A 144 -6.83 15.84 -15.31
C TYR A 144 -7.64 15.07 -14.26
N ILE A 145 -8.23 13.93 -14.62
CA ILE A 145 -9.14 13.19 -13.75
C ILE A 145 -8.75 11.72 -13.75
N SER A 146 -8.58 11.16 -12.56
CA SER A 146 -8.40 9.74 -12.32
C SER A 146 -9.43 9.26 -11.32
N ILE A 147 -10.14 8.17 -11.64
CA ILE A 147 -11.13 7.54 -10.77
C ILE A 147 -10.68 6.10 -10.53
N THR A 148 -10.61 5.68 -9.28
CA THR A 148 -10.26 4.30 -8.90
C THR A 148 -11.36 3.71 -8.04
N ALA A 149 -11.81 2.52 -8.40
CA ALA A 149 -12.68 1.68 -7.60
C ALA A 149 -11.93 0.41 -7.20
N ALA A 150 -12.01 0.01 -5.94
CA ALA A 150 -11.43 -1.25 -5.47
C ALA A 150 -12.43 -2.01 -4.60
N TYR A 151 -12.37 -3.34 -4.71
CA TYR A 151 -13.02 -4.26 -3.80
C TYR A 151 -11.94 -4.88 -2.92
N LEU A 152 -11.99 -4.52 -1.64
CA LEU A 152 -11.00 -4.86 -0.63
C LEU A 152 -11.43 -6.15 0.08
N ASP A 153 -10.51 -7.08 0.20
CA ASP A 153 -10.56 -8.18 1.16
C ASP A 153 -9.44 -7.96 2.18
N LEU A 154 -9.84 -7.46 3.35
CA LEU A 154 -8.92 -7.10 4.42
C LEU A 154 -8.63 -8.29 5.36
N GLY A 155 -9.25 -9.45 5.10
CA GLY A 155 -9.19 -10.62 5.97
C GLY A 155 -9.66 -10.30 7.39
N ARG A 156 -8.93 -10.82 8.39
CA ARG A 156 -9.18 -10.55 9.81
C ARG A 156 -8.48 -9.27 10.28
N ILE A 157 -9.23 -8.33 10.86
CA ILE A 157 -8.73 -7.11 11.53
C ILE A 157 -9.17 -7.12 12.99
N ALA A 158 -8.21 -7.02 13.92
CA ALA A 158 -8.46 -6.87 15.36
C ALA A 158 -9.49 -7.87 15.96
N GLY A 159 -9.47 -9.13 15.49
CA GLY A 159 -10.37 -10.19 15.96
C GLY A 159 -11.72 -10.29 15.24
N ALA A 160 -12.06 -9.36 14.35
CA ALA A 160 -13.24 -9.45 13.47
C ALA A 160 -12.86 -10.16 12.16
N GLU A 161 -13.61 -11.22 11.82
CA GLU A 161 -13.41 -12.04 10.60
C GLU A 161 -14.01 -11.39 9.35
N ASP A 162 -13.49 -11.78 8.18
CA ASP A 162 -14.04 -11.52 6.83
C ASP A 162 -14.43 -10.07 6.51
N GLN A 163 -13.53 -9.12 6.81
CA GLN A 163 -13.77 -7.70 6.52
C GLN A 163 -13.58 -7.41 5.03
N THR A 164 -14.69 -7.28 4.30
CA THR A 164 -14.71 -6.87 2.90
C THR A 164 -15.32 -5.47 2.75
N GLY A 165 -14.87 -4.71 1.75
CA GLY A 165 -15.32 -3.33 1.58
C GLY A 165 -15.10 -2.76 0.18
N TRP A 166 -15.95 -1.80 -0.17
CA TRP A 166 -15.79 -1.02 -1.40
C TRP A 166 -14.99 0.25 -1.11
N TYR A 167 -14.02 0.54 -1.98
CA TYR A 167 -13.25 1.77 -1.97
C TYR A 167 -13.44 2.52 -3.28
N LEU A 168 -13.68 3.83 -3.19
CA LEU A 168 -13.82 4.72 -4.33
C LEU A 168 -12.99 5.98 -4.10
N SER A 169 -12.16 6.34 -5.08
CA SER A 169 -11.32 7.52 -5.06
C SER A 169 -11.45 8.28 -6.38
N ALA A 170 -11.48 9.61 -6.29
CA ALA A 170 -11.42 10.49 -7.45
C ALA A 170 -10.34 11.56 -7.19
N THR A 171 -9.37 11.64 -8.10
CA THR A 171 -8.24 12.56 -8.02
C THR A 171 -8.30 13.51 -9.21
N GLY A 172 -8.27 14.82 -8.92
CA GLY A 172 -8.18 15.89 -9.90
C GLY A 172 -6.78 16.51 -9.90
N TYR A 173 -6.20 16.71 -11.08
CA TYR A 173 -4.95 17.44 -11.29
C TYR A 173 -5.27 18.82 -11.88
N TRP A 174 -4.70 19.89 -11.31
CA TRP A 174 -4.85 21.28 -11.75
C TRP A 174 -3.54 21.85 -12.27
#